data_AF-A0A963EB41-F1
#
_entry.id   AF-A0A963EB41-F1
#
_cell.length_a   1.000
_cell.length_b   1.000
_cell.length_c   1.000
_cell.angle_alpha   90.00
_cell.angle_beta   90.00
_cell.angle_gamma   90.00
#
_symmetry.space_group_name_H-M   'P 1'
#
loop_
_entity.id
_entity.type
_entity.pdbx_description
1 polymer ?
#
loop_
_entity_poly.entity_id
_entity_poly.type
_entity_poly.pdbx_seq_one_letter_code
_entity_poly.pdbx_strand_id
1 'polypeptide(L)'
;MIQGMDFQSNETAVMLRDTVRNFSQQEIAPLAEKIDNNNQFPRELWPKLGALGLFGITVPENYGGSNLGYFEHVIAMEEISRASGSVGLSYGADSNL
;
A
#
# COMPACT_ATOMS: atom_id res chain seq x y z
N MET A 1 -5.86 -18.43 14.42
CA MET A 1 -5.01 -17.45 13.71
C MET A 1 -3.94 -18.24 12.98
N ILE A 2 -3.92 -18.20 11.65
CA ILE A 2 -2.88 -18.91 10.88
C ILE A 2 -1.59 -18.14 11.11
N GLN A 3 -0.63 -18.77 11.78
CA GLN A 3 0.70 -18.21 11.96
C GLN A 3 1.40 -18.32 10.60
N GLY A 4 1.51 -17.20 9.89
CA GLY A 4 2.11 -17.14 8.55
C GLY A 4 3.60 -17.46 8.60
N MET A 5 4.11 -18.10 7.55
CA MET A 5 5.55 -18.26 7.34
C MET A 5 6.23 -16.89 7.25
N ASP A 6 7.35 -16.74 7.97
CA ASP A 6 8.23 -15.58 7.84
C ASP A 6 9.28 -15.85 6.77
N PHE A 7 9.14 -15.17 5.62
CA PHE A 7 9.97 -15.37 4.44
C PHE A 7 11.26 -14.53 4.46
N GLN A 8 11.98 -14.50 5.58
CA GLN A 8 13.23 -13.72 5.73
C GLN A 8 13.03 -12.23 5.38
N SER A 9 12.01 -11.61 5.96
CA SER A 9 11.82 -10.17 5.81
C SER A 9 12.95 -9.40 6.51
N ASN A 10 13.61 -8.47 5.80
CA ASN A 10 14.54 -7.54 6.42
C ASN A 10 13.78 -6.52 7.29
N GLU A 11 14.47 -5.80 8.17
CA GLU A 11 13.83 -4.82 9.08
C GLU A 11 13.00 -3.76 8.31
N THR A 12 13.49 -3.32 7.15
CA THR A 12 12.77 -2.38 6.27
C THR A 12 11.43 -2.94 5.81
N ALA A 13 11.40 -4.18 5.36
CA ALA A 13 10.19 -4.86 4.89
C ALA A 13 9.17 -5.07 6.02
N VAL A 14 9.65 -5.39 7.24
CA VAL A 14 8.80 -5.51 8.43
C VAL A 14 8.19 -4.15 8.80
N MET A 15 9.00 -3.10 8.90
CA MET A 15 8.52 -1.75 9.23
C MET A 15 7.55 -1.22 8.18
N LEU A 16 7.84 -1.44 6.90
CA LEU A 16 6.95 -1.06 5.81
C LEU A 16 5.61 -1.79 5.91
N ARG A 17 5.64 -3.11 6.13
CA ARG A 17 4.42 -3.92 6.31
C ARG A 17 3.55 -3.37 7.42
N ASP A 18 4.13 -3.14 8.60
CA ASP A 18 3.37 -2.66 9.76
C ASP A 18 2.81 -1.25 9.53
N THR A 19 3.59 -0.37 8.89
CA THR A 19 3.15 0.98 8.52
C THR A 19 1.97 0.93 7.55
N VAL A 20 2.10 0.20 6.45
CA VAL A 20 1.05 0.11 5.43
C VAL A 20 -0.17 -0.63 5.98
N ARG A 21 0.01 -1.69 6.76
CA ARG A 21 -1.10 -2.41 7.41
C ARG A 21 -1.90 -1.49 8.32
N ASN A 22 -1.23 -0.74 9.21
CA ASN A 22 -1.91 0.15 10.13
C ASN A 22 -2.67 1.25 9.39
N PHE A 23 -2.05 1.85 8.37
CA PHE A 23 -2.72 2.82 7.51
C PHE A 23 -3.93 2.21 6.81
N SER A 24 -3.78 1.04 6.17
CA SER A 24 -4.85 0.36 5.46
C SER A 24 -6.03 0.02 6.35
N GLN A 25 -5.80 -0.45 7.57
CA GLN A 25 -6.88 -0.76 8.53
C GLN A 25 -7.60 0.49 9.05
N GLN A 26 -6.88 1.59 9.24
CA GLN A 26 -7.45 2.82 9.82
C GLN A 26 -8.13 3.70 8.76
N GLU A 27 -7.58 3.77 7.56
CA GLU A 27 -7.95 4.77 6.56
C GLU A 27 -8.66 4.17 5.33
N ILE A 28 -8.32 2.92 4.94
CA ILE A 28 -8.84 2.29 3.72
C ILE A 28 -10.01 1.36 4.04
N ALA A 29 -9.84 0.43 4.98
CA ALA A 29 -10.82 -0.60 5.31
C ALA A 29 -12.21 -0.05 5.67
N PRO A 30 -12.35 1.06 6.43
CA PRO A 30 -13.66 1.64 6.74
C PRO A 30 -14.41 2.18 5.51
N LEU A 31 -13.71 2.42 4.40
CA LEU A 31 -14.28 2.97 3.17
C LEU A 31 -14.59 1.89 2.12
N ALA A 32 -14.03 0.68 2.25
CA ALA A 32 -14.07 -0.35 1.23
C ALA A 32 -15.48 -0.68 0.72
N GLU A 33 -16.42 -0.96 1.63
CA GLU A 33 -17.82 -1.29 1.26
C GLU A 33 -18.52 -0.11 0.55
N LYS A 34 -18.26 1.12 0.99
CA LYS A 34 -18.85 2.32 0.38
C LYS A 34 -18.29 2.55 -1.03
N ILE A 35 -17.00 2.33 -1.24
CA ILE A 35 -16.34 2.44 -2.56
C ILE A 35 -16.98 1.47 -3.53
N ASP A 36 -17.13 0.22 -3.11
CA ASP A 36 -17.67 -0.86 -3.95
C ASP A 36 -19.16 -0.63 -4.27
N ASN A 37 -19.96 -0.23 -3.27
CA ASN A 37 -21.40 0.02 -3.47
C ASN A 37 -21.69 1.26 -4.33
N ASN A 38 -20.92 2.34 -4.15
CA ASN A 38 -21.19 3.60 -4.82
C ASN A 38 -20.41 3.76 -6.13
N ASN A 39 -19.47 2.85 -6.44
CA ASN A 39 -18.56 2.94 -7.57
C ASN A 39 -17.85 4.32 -7.64
N GLN A 40 -17.39 4.81 -6.48
CA GLN A 40 -16.76 6.12 -6.34
C GLN A 40 -15.39 5.98 -5.71
N PHE A 41 -14.39 6.52 -6.42
CA PHE A 41 -13.01 6.47 -5.99
C PHE A 41 -12.71 7.49 -4.86
N PRO A 42 -12.14 7.08 -3.71
CA PRO A 42 -11.85 7.96 -2.57
C PRO A 42 -10.55 8.75 -2.79
N ARG A 43 -10.62 9.84 -3.57
CA ARG A 43 -9.44 10.67 -3.92
C ARG A 43 -8.67 11.21 -2.72
N GLU A 44 -9.32 11.38 -1.58
CA GLU A 44 -8.71 11.81 -0.32
C GLU A 44 -7.62 10.85 0.19
N LEU A 45 -7.61 9.58 -0.24
CA LEU A 45 -6.57 8.63 0.12
C LEU A 45 -5.24 8.91 -0.60
N TRP A 46 -5.25 9.56 -1.77
CA TRP A 46 -4.04 9.72 -2.60
C TRP A 46 -2.96 10.56 -1.92
N PRO A 47 -3.27 11.78 -1.43
CA PRO A 47 -2.28 12.56 -0.71
C PRO A 47 -1.71 11.83 0.52
N LYS A 48 -2.52 11.00 1.18
CA LYS A 48 -2.09 10.22 2.36
C LYS A 48 -1.13 9.10 1.98
N LEU A 49 -1.44 8.33 0.92
CA LEU A 49 -0.54 7.30 0.37
C LEU A 49 0.77 7.91 -0.14
N GLY A 50 0.70 9.07 -0.79
CA GLY A 50 1.87 9.82 -1.25
C GLY A 50 2.76 10.29 -0.11
N ALA A 51 2.18 10.75 1.00
CA ALA A 51 2.94 11.14 2.20
C ALA A 51 3.68 9.98 2.87
N LEU A 52 3.27 8.73 2.61
CA LEU A 52 3.97 7.52 3.03
C LEU A 52 5.07 7.07 2.05
N GLY A 53 5.27 7.78 0.93
CA GLY A 53 6.28 7.45 -0.07
C GLY A 53 5.93 6.26 -0.97
N LEU A 54 4.66 5.84 -1.00
CA LEU A 54 4.26 4.58 -1.65
C LEU A 54 4.17 4.69 -3.19
N PHE A 55 3.81 5.85 -3.74
CA PHE A 55 3.72 6.00 -5.20
C PHE A 55 5.08 5.96 -5.91
N GLY A 56 6.13 6.43 -5.23
CA GLY A 56 7.51 6.41 -5.73
C GLY A 56 8.34 5.27 -5.14
N ILE A 57 7.72 4.17 -4.70
CA ILE A 57 8.39 3.16 -3.87
C ILE A 57 9.64 2.56 -4.52
N THR A 58 9.61 2.27 -5.82
CA THR A 58 10.75 1.77 -6.61
C THR A 58 11.51 2.86 -7.37
N VAL A 59 11.08 4.12 -7.24
CA VAL A 59 11.69 5.26 -7.92
C VAL A 59 12.94 5.72 -7.13
N PRO A 60 14.05 6.05 -7.79
CA PRO A 60 15.24 6.57 -7.11
C PRO A 60 14.98 7.87 -6.32
N GLU A 61 15.69 8.05 -5.20
CA GLU A 61 15.53 9.21 -4.30
C GLU A 61 15.79 10.56 -4.99
N ASN A 62 16.69 10.62 -5.96
CA ASN A 62 16.98 11.85 -6.72
C ASN A 62 15.81 12.34 -7.60
N TYR A 63 14.78 11.50 -7.78
CA TYR A 63 13.52 11.86 -8.41
C TYR A 63 12.36 11.96 -7.40
N GLY A 64 12.64 11.91 -6.10
CA GLY A 64 11.65 12.00 -5.02
C GLY A 64 10.99 10.67 -4.65
N GLY A 65 11.56 9.53 -5.07
CA GLY A 65 11.08 8.21 -4.69
C GLY A 65 11.73 7.66 -3.41
N SER A 66 11.34 6.44 -3.03
CA SER A 66 11.80 5.76 -1.81
C SER A 66 12.96 4.79 -2.07
N ASN A 67 13.32 4.55 -3.34
CA ASN A 67 14.43 3.68 -3.77
C ASN A 67 14.43 2.27 -3.12
N LEU A 68 13.25 1.72 -2.87
CA LEU A 68 13.05 0.35 -2.38
C LEU A 68 12.91 -0.64 -3.56
N GLY A 69 12.88 -1.94 -3.24
CA GLY A 69 12.74 -3.00 -4.23
C GLY A 69 11.30 -3.42 -4.49
N TYR A 70 11.13 -4.33 -5.46
CA TYR A 70 9.83 -4.94 -5.77
C TYR A 70 9.28 -5.79 -4.61
N PHE A 71 10.14 -6.31 -3.74
CA PHE A 71 9.69 -7.05 -2.57
C PHE A 71 8.90 -6.15 -1.61
N GLU A 72 9.44 -4.97 -1.29
CA GLU A 72 8.76 -3.94 -0.52
C GLU A 72 7.50 -3.44 -1.22
N HIS A 73 7.56 -3.27 -2.54
CA HIS A 73 6.39 -2.87 -3.33
C HIS A 73 5.23 -3.88 -3.26
N VAL A 74 5.53 -5.18 -3.36
CA VAL A 74 4.54 -6.26 -3.21
C VAL A 74 3.97 -6.28 -1.80
N ILE A 75 4.77 -6.05 -0.76
CA ILE A 75 4.27 -5.94 0.62
C ILE A 75 3.28 -4.79 0.76
N ALA A 76 3.59 -3.62 0.22
CA ALA A 76 2.68 -2.48 0.24
C ALA A 76 1.38 -2.80 -0.52
N MET A 77 1.49 -3.40 -1.71
CA MET A 77 0.34 -3.83 -2.51
C MET A 77 -0.54 -4.85 -1.76
N GLU A 78 0.07 -5.82 -1.07
CA GLU A 78 -0.64 -6.84 -0.29
C GLU A 78 -1.46 -6.20 0.82
N GLU A 79 -0.85 -5.33 1.63
CA GLU A 79 -1.53 -4.72 2.79
C GLU A 79 -2.62 -3.71 2.36
N ILE A 80 -2.45 -2.98 1.26
CA ILE A 80 -3.50 -2.12 0.69
C ILE A 80 -4.65 -2.97 0.14
N SER A 81 -4.33 -3.99 -0.65
CA SER A 81 -5.34 -4.86 -1.28
C SER A 81 -6.15 -5.65 -0.26
N ARG A 82 -5.54 -6.00 0.88
CA ARG A 82 -6.21 -6.64 2.02
C ARG A 82 -7.31 -5.77 2.63
N ALA A 83 -7.20 -4.44 2.54
CA ALA A 83 -8.23 -3.51 2.99
C ALA A 83 -9.26 -3.18 1.91
N SER A 84 -8.83 -2.98 0.66
CA SER A 84 -9.73 -2.79 -0.48
C SER A 84 -9.04 -3.20 -1.78
N GLY A 85 -9.62 -4.16 -2.49
CA GLY A 85 -9.13 -4.57 -3.82
C GLY A 85 -9.19 -3.43 -4.84
N SER A 86 -10.23 -2.60 -4.78
CA SER A 86 -10.41 -1.43 -5.64
C SER A 86 -9.27 -0.41 -5.46
N VAL A 87 -8.92 -0.07 -4.22
CA VAL A 87 -7.81 0.85 -3.92
C VAL A 87 -6.46 0.20 -4.23
N GLY A 88 -6.30 -1.08 -3.92
CA GLY A 88 -5.09 -1.85 -4.24
C GLY A 88 -4.78 -1.83 -5.74
N LEU A 89 -5.75 -2.13 -6.58
CA LEU A 89 -5.58 -2.10 -8.04
C LEU A 89 -5.18 -0.70 -8.54
N SER A 90 -5.85 0.35 -8.08
CA SER A 90 -5.51 1.72 -8.48
C SER A 90 -4.11 2.14 -8.03
N TYR A 91 -3.70 1.77 -6.81
CA TYR A 91 -2.33 1.98 -6.34
C TYR A 91 -1.31 1.20 -7.17
N GLY A 92 -1.57 -0.08 -7.46
CA GLY A 92 -0.68 -0.92 -8.25
C GLY A 92 -0.50 -0.38 -9.67
N ALA A 93 -1.55 0.17 -10.28
CA ALA A 93 -1.45 0.83 -11.57
C ALA A 93 -0.60 2.11 -11.50
N ASP A 94 -0.84 2.98 -10.53
CA ASP A 94 -0.14 4.27 -10.41
C ASP A 94 1.36 4.12 -10.07
N SER A 95 1.69 3.19 -9.17
CA SER A 95 3.05 3.01 -8.64
C SER A 95 3.96 2.12 -9.49
N ASN A 96 3.45 1.53 -10.59
CA ASN A 96 4.18 0.49 -11.34
C ASN A 96 4.03 0.51 -12.86
N LEU A 97 2.83 0.83 -13.37
CA LEU A 97 2.50 0.78 -14.80
C LEU A 97 2.72 2.14 -15.47
#